data_AF-A0A535XCI7-F1
#
_entry.id   AF-A0A535XCI7-F1
#
_cell.length_a   1.000
_cell.length_b   1.000
_cell.length_c   1.000
_cell.angle_alpha   90.00
_cell.angle_beta   90.00
_cell.angle_gamma   90.00
#
_symmetry.space_group_name_H-M   'P 1'
#
loop_
_entity.id
_entity.type
_entity.pdbx_description
1 polymer ?
#
loop_
_entity_poly.entity_id
_entity_poly.type
_entity_poly.pdbx_seq_one_letter_code
_entity_poly.pdbx_strand_id
1 'polypeptide(L)'
;MVATAAVMFCLLGMAALPVSANGSWANPQQTDLSDLPAIEAYLGSVGVDPGDVVIQQGRLNYAGPNCPGAGWNCTTAKLVVQLGTSASASNIFDCLPALSALIPALNECLIVQSSASDPLETVSTMNSATCSVDIYDGPGKSKCTIRQSSKKGNNYATVRARVTQRSGTSQGATEDAQITQMSDTGSNTARIALTIEQSMSVGGNDDPTQTQNARQTAQVDQTSGSGDNSSDVQEVQLQTEGATSSANITQGQNTDTTLGRNQQATINQTSTSGHNSSNLQHQITQRQQAECPICTVNQAQGSGVGGQHGTVTQTTGPVTMTTIAALNEDQQQDASTSGTWIRSQFDPQDCCGQQNGGTAQNMNDVKLGASQRNMGGVTHADQ
;
A
#
# COMPACT_ATOMS: atom_id res chain seq x y z
N MET A 1 73.20 -6.31 -18.49
CA MET A 1 72.54 -5.03 -18.14
C MET A 1 71.24 -4.97 -18.90
N VAL A 2 70.21 -4.43 -18.25
CA VAL A 2 68.78 -4.39 -18.65
C VAL A 2 68.04 -5.71 -18.41
N ALA A 3 67.59 -5.91 -17.17
CA ALA A 3 66.52 -6.85 -16.81
C ALA A 3 65.30 -6.01 -16.40
N THR A 4 64.26 -6.09 -17.21
CA THR A 4 63.00 -5.35 -17.07
C THR A 4 62.17 -5.97 -15.95
N ALA A 5 61.86 -5.18 -14.91
CA ALA A 5 61.00 -5.60 -13.81
C ALA A 5 59.52 -5.55 -14.26
N ALA A 6 58.85 -6.69 -14.24
CA ALA A 6 57.40 -6.79 -14.42
C ALA A 6 56.69 -6.41 -13.12
N VAL A 7 55.93 -5.33 -13.15
CA VAL A 7 55.04 -4.90 -12.06
C VAL A 7 53.79 -5.78 -12.10
N MET A 8 53.66 -6.67 -11.11
CA MET A 8 52.49 -7.50 -10.86
C MET A 8 51.43 -6.63 -10.15
N PHE A 9 50.37 -6.24 -10.85
CA PHE A 9 49.24 -5.52 -10.26
C PHE A 9 48.27 -6.52 -9.63
N CYS A 10 48.25 -6.59 -8.30
CA CYS A 10 47.21 -7.26 -7.52
C CYS A 10 45.90 -6.45 -7.60
N LEU A 11 44.91 -6.95 -8.33
CA LEU A 11 43.51 -6.52 -8.21
C LEU A 11 42.81 -7.45 -7.22
N LEU A 12 42.74 -7.03 -5.96
CA LEU A 12 41.83 -7.57 -4.96
C LEU A 12 40.42 -7.08 -5.28
N GLY A 13 39.58 -7.96 -5.83
CA GLY A 13 38.14 -7.73 -5.94
C GLY A 13 37.50 -7.81 -4.56
N MET A 14 37.18 -6.66 -3.96
CA MET A 14 36.26 -6.60 -2.83
C MET A 14 34.85 -6.83 -3.37
N ALA A 15 34.31 -8.02 -3.10
CA ALA A 15 32.88 -8.28 -3.21
C ALA A 15 32.16 -7.39 -2.17
N ALA A 16 31.52 -6.34 -2.64
CA ALA A 16 30.60 -5.55 -1.84
C ALA A 16 29.34 -6.40 -1.61
N LEU A 17 29.22 -7.00 -0.43
CA LEU A 17 27.96 -7.53 0.06
C LEU A 17 27.03 -6.34 0.32
N PRO A 18 25.78 -6.33 -0.17
CA PRO A 18 24.81 -5.34 0.26
C PRO A 18 24.54 -5.55 1.75
N VAL A 19 25.01 -4.60 2.55
CA VAL A 19 24.59 -4.46 3.95
C VAL A 19 23.10 -4.19 3.92
N SER A 20 22.29 -5.18 4.31
CA SER A 20 20.90 -4.96 4.71
C SER A 20 20.95 -4.05 5.94
N ALA A 21 20.62 -2.77 5.73
CA ALA A 21 20.40 -1.84 6.81
C ALA A 21 19.13 -2.29 7.56
N ASN A 22 19.31 -3.11 8.59
CA ASN A 22 18.32 -3.26 9.66
C ASN A 22 18.30 -1.95 10.43
N GLY A 23 17.66 -0.94 9.86
CA GLY A 23 17.23 0.24 10.59
C GLY A 23 16.12 -0.20 11.55
N SER A 24 16.53 -0.73 12.71
CA SER A 24 15.67 -0.71 13.89
C SER A 24 15.40 0.77 14.15
N TRP A 25 14.24 1.24 13.71
CA TRP A 25 13.75 2.56 14.07
C TRP A 25 13.57 2.52 15.59
N ALA A 26 14.46 3.22 16.28
CA ALA A 26 14.37 3.42 17.70
C ALA A 26 12.95 3.92 18.01
N ASN A 27 12.31 3.22 18.96
CA ASN A 27 11.05 3.54 19.59
C ASN A 27 10.72 5.04 19.47
N PRO A 28 9.75 5.47 18.65
CA PRO A 28 9.41 6.87 18.59
C PRO A 28 8.76 7.19 19.93
N GLN A 29 9.51 7.79 20.86
CA GLN A 29 8.87 8.49 21.97
C GLN A 29 7.81 9.39 21.37
N GLN A 30 6.60 9.36 21.96
CA GLN A 30 5.51 10.30 21.71
C GLN A 30 6.12 11.67 21.43
N THR A 31 6.20 12.02 20.14
CA THR A 31 7.12 13.08 19.74
C THR A 31 6.57 14.37 20.30
N ASP A 32 7.40 15.07 21.08
CA ASP A 32 7.04 16.36 21.61
C ASP A 32 6.83 17.33 20.44
N LEU A 33 5.59 17.78 20.26
CA LEU A 33 5.17 18.78 19.29
C LEU A 33 4.61 20.01 20.03
N SER A 34 5.11 20.26 21.24
CA SER A 34 4.60 21.31 22.14
C SER A 34 4.98 22.73 21.72
N ASP A 35 6.06 22.91 20.95
CA ASP A 35 6.48 24.21 20.42
C ASP A 35 7.00 24.13 18.98
N LEU A 36 7.18 25.30 18.36
CA LEU A 36 7.62 25.40 16.97
C LEU A 36 9.01 24.78 16.74
N PRO A 37 10.04 25.03 17.57
CA PRO A 37 11.32 24.34 17.46
C PRO A 37 11.22 22.81 17.49
N ALA A 38 10.36 22.25 18.35
CA ALA A 38 10.14 20.82 18.43
C ALA A 38 9.45 20.27 17.18
N ILE A 39 8.47 21.01 16.62
CA ILE A 39 7.85 20.70 15.34
C ILE A 39 8.89 20.73 14.21
N GLU A 40 9.73 21.76 14.14
CA GLU A 40 10.78 21.90 13.12
C GLU A 40 11.82 20.79 13.21
N ALA A 41 12.29 20.48 14.41
CA ALA A 41 13.22 19.38 14.66
C ALA A 41 12.62 18.03 14.25
N TYR A 42 11.34 17.81 14.56
CA TYR A 42 10.62 16.63 14.15
C TYR A 42 10.48 16.53 12.63
N LEU A 43 10.01 17.60 11.97
CA LEU A 43 9.87 17.66 10.52
C LEU A 43 11.21 17.39 9.83
N GLY A 44 12.30 17.99 10.32
CA GLY A 44 13.66 17.70 9.86
C GLY A 44 14.07 16.25 10.05
N SER A 45 13.72 15.62 11.18
CA SER A 45 14.01 14.21 11.45
C SER A 45 13.29 13.24 10.50
N VAL A 46 12.16 13.65 9.93
CA VAL A 46 11.40 12.88 8.94
C VAL A 46 11.65 13.34 7.50
N GLY A 47 12.61 14.24 7.29
CA GLY A 47 13.05 14.70 5.97
C GLY A 47 12.12 15.73 5.32
N VAL A 48 11.31 16.43 6.11
CA VAL A 48 10.37 17.47 5.64
C VAL A 48 10.92 18.85 5.96
N ASP A 49 10.92 19.75 4.97
CA ASP A 49 11.25 21.16 5.18
C ASP A 49 10.08 21.85 5.91
N PRO A 50 10.30 22.43 7.11
CA PRO A 50 9.27 23.19 7.81
C PRO A 50 8.68 24.36 7.00
N GLY A 51 9.42 24.91 6.04
CA GLY A 51 8.97 26.00 5.17
C GLY A 51 7.83 25.61 4.21
N ASP A 52 7.68 24.32 3.92
CA ASP A 52 6.64 23.80 3.01
C ASP A 52 5.36 23.34 3.74
N VAL A 53 5.32 23.47 5.07
CA VAL A 53 4.27 22.91 5.92
C VAL A 53 3.35 24.00 6.47
N VAL A 54 2.04 23.76 6.43
CA VAL A 54 1.06 24.58 7.16
C VAL A 54 0.85 24.01 8.56
N ILE A 55 1.03 24.84 9.58
CA ILE A 55 0.77 24.46 10.98
C ILE A 55 -0.60 25.00 11.38
N GLN A 56 -1.49 24.11 11.81
CA GLN A 56 -2.80 24.44 12.37
C GLN A 56 -2.82 24.08 13.86
N GLN A 57 -3.22 25.03 14.71
CA GLN A 57 -3.38 24.82 16.14
C GLN A 57 -4.78 25.22 16.55
N GLY A 58 -5.44 24.40 17.37
CA GLY A 58 -6.76 24.75 17.91
C GLY A 58 -7.61 23.53 18.26
N ARG A 59 -8.89 23.80 18.57
CA ARG A 59 -9.88 22.74 18.85
C ARG A 59 -10.31 22.00 17.58
N LEU A 60 -10.51 22.70 16.47
CA LEU A 60 -11.03 22.10 15.23
C LEU A 60 -10.10 22.50 14.09
N ASN A 61 -9.28 21.58 13.60
CA ASN A 61 -8.36 21.79 12.48
C ASN A 61 -8.79 20.91 11.31
N TYR A 62 -8.93 21.51 10.14
CA TYR A 62 -9.28 20.84 8.90
C TYR A 62 -8.30 21.21 7.79
N ALA A 63 -7.87 20.22 7.04
CA ALA A 63 -7.05 20.40 5.85
C ALA A 63 -7.65 19.58 4.72
N GLY A 64 -8.09 20.22 3.66
CA GLY A 64 -8.80 19.58 2.56
C GLY A 64 -9.69 20.55 1.78
N PRO A 65 -10.38 20.07 0.74
CA PRO A 65 -11.15 20.93 -0.15
C PRO A 65 -12.45 21.48 0.47
N ASN A 66 -13.05 20.75 1.42
CA ASN A 66 -14.41 21.03 1.90
C ASN A 66 -14.42 21.34 3.39
N CYS A 67 -14.03 22.58 3.75
CA CYS A 67 -14.05 23.05 5.13
C CYS A 67 -15.42 22.77 5.80
N PRO A 68 -15.47 22.07 6.95
CA PRO A 68 -16.74 21.60 7.52
C PRO A 68 -17.70 22.71 8.00
N GLY A 69 -17.19 23.93 8.21
CA GLY A 69 -18.02 25.09 8.53
C GLY A 69 -17.40 26.02 9.57
N ALA A 70 -18.24 26.89 10.14
CA ALA A 70 -17.80 27.88 11.12
C ALA A 70 -17.14 27.22 12.35
N GLY A 71 -16.01 27.79 12.78
CA GLY A 71 -15.26 27.32 13.94
C GLY A 71 -14.12 26.33 13.63
N TRP A 72 -13.98 25.90 12.37
CA TRP A 72 -12.83 25.13 11.90
C TRP A 72 -11.70 26.04 11.41
N ASN A 73 -10.47 25.77 11.85
CA ASN A 73 -9.26 26.30 11.22
C ASN A 73 -9.01 25.48 9.95
N CYS A 74 -9.26 26.07 8.79
CA CYS A 74 -9.26 25.37 7.50
C CYS A 74 -8.07 25.77 6.61
N THR A 75 -7.46 24.79 5.96
CA THR A 75 -6.45 24.98 4.90
C THR A 75 -6.68 24.00 3.76
N THR A 76 -6.09 24.25 2.59
CA THR A 76 -6.08 23.33 1.44
C THR A 76 -4.68 22.75 1.18
N ALA A 77 -3.72 23.02 2.07
CA ALA A 77 -2.36 22.51 1.96
C ALA A 77 -2.29 20.98 2.06
N LYS A 78 -1.33 20.37 1.37
CA LYS A 78 -1.09 18.91 1.32
C LYS A 78 -0.03 18.44 2.32
N LEU A 79 0.75 19.37 2.86
CA LEU A 79 1.76 19.17 3.89
C LEU A 79 1.29 19.96 5.11
N VAL A 80 0.79 19.27 6.13
CA VAL A 80 0.14 19.91 7.27
C VAL A 80 0.56 19.26 8.59
N VAL A 81 0.77 20.11 9.60
CA VAL A 81 0.85 19.72 11.02
C VAL A 81 -0.41 20.25 11.71
N GLN A 82 -1.19 19.38 12.35
CA GLN A 82 -2.39 19.77 13.10
C GLN A 82 -2.23 19.43 14.58
N LEU A 83 -2.34 20.44 15.44
CA LEU A 83 -2.22 20.31 16.89
C LEU A 83 -3.56 20.58 17.57
N GLY A 84 -4.06 19.57 18.27
CA GLY A 84 -5.27 19.65 19.07
C GLY A 84 -4.96 20.25 20.44
N THR A 85 -5.61 21.36 20.79
CA THR A 85 -5.34 22.11 22.03
C THR A 85 -6.53 22.16 22.99
N SER A 86 -7.43 21.16 22.92
CA SER A 86 -8.58 21.09 23.83
C SER A 86 -9.05 19.64 24.05
N ALA A 87 -9.77 19.44 25.15
CA ALA A 87 -10.35 18.15 25.56
C ALA A 87 -11.21 17.43 24.50
N SER A 88 -11.77 18.17 23.53
CA SER A 88 -12.57 17.65 22.41
C SER A 88 -11.99 18.07 21.06
N ALA A 89 -10.66 18.09 20.95
CA ALA A 89 -10.01 18.49 19.71
C ALA A 89 -10.29 17.48 18.59
N SER A 90 -10.42 18.00 17.37
CA SER A 90 -10.57 17.21 16.14
C SER A 90 -9.62 17.75 15.09
N ASN A 91 -8.71 16.88 14.65
CA ASN A 91 -7.81 17.11 13.53
C ASN A 91 -8.29 16.24 12.37
N ILE A 92 -8.67 16.86 11.26
CA ILE A 92 -9.15 16.19 10.06
C ILE A 92 -8.29 16.61 8.88
N PHE A 93 -7.83 15.62 8.11
CA PHE A 93 -7.07 15.83 6.89
C PHE A 93 -7.66 14.98 5.77
N ASP A 94 -8.17 15.61 4.73
CA ASP A 94 -8.70 14.97 3.51
C ASP A 94 -7.83 15.40 2.32
N CYS A 95 -6.82 14.59 2.03
CA CYS A 95 -5.97 14.84 0.87
C CYS A 95 -6.54 14.16 -0.36
N LEU A 96 -6.72 14.98 -1.40
CA LEU A 96 -6.93 14.55 -2.77
C LEU A 96 -5.67 14.94 -3.56
N PRO A 97 -4.68 14.04 -3.71
CA PRO A 97 -3.52 14.33 -4.53
C PRO A 97 -3.97 14.66 -5.96
N ALA A 98 -3.35 15.66 -6.57
CA ALA A 98 -3.84 16.19 -7.84
C ALA A 98 -3.26 15.38 -8.99
N LEU A 99 -4.13 14.82 -9.83
CA LEU A 99 -3.77 14.04 -11.02
C LEU A 99 -3.10 14.92 -12.08
N SER A 100 -1.79 15.14 -11.98
CA SER A 100 -1.04 15.75 -13.08
C SER A 100 -0.06 14.75 -13.65
N ALA A 101 -0.38 14.21 -14.83
CA ALA A 101 0.52 13.37 -15.62
C ALA A 101 1.82 14.08 -16.01
N LEU A 102 1.85 15.42 -15.94
CA LEU A 102 3.02 16.25 -16.27
C LEU A 102 3.96 16.50 -15.08
N ILE A 103 3.51 16.29 -13.83
CA ILE A 103 4.32 16.55 -12.63
C ILE A 103 4.14 15.39 -11.63
N PRO A 104 5.04 14.38 -11.67
CA PRO A 104 4.98 13.21 -10.78
C PRO A 104 4.97 13.51 -9.28
N ALA A 105 5.42 14.71 -8.87
CA ALA A 105 5.54 15.11 -7.47
C ALA A 105 4.23 15.58 -6.80
N LEU A 106 3.12 15.71 -7.54
CA LEU A 106 1.85 16.24 -7.00
C LEU A 106 0.96 15.20 -6.28
N ASN A 107 1.40 13.93 -6.24
CA ASN A 107 0.67 12.81 -5.65
C ASN A 107 1.08 12.44 -4.22
N GLU A 108 1.82 13.33 -3.57
CA GLU A 108 2.30 13.14 -2.20
C GLU A 108 1.45 13.93 -1.19
N CYS A 109 1.02 13.25 -0.13
CA CYS A 109 0.38 13.87 1.02
C CYS A 109 1.16 13.51 2.27
N LEU A 110 1.49 14.53 3.07
CA LEU A 110 2.13 14.34 4.37
C LEU A 110 1.31 15.04 5.45
N ILE A 111 0.94 14.28 6.46
CA ILE A 111 0.13 14.79 7.56
C ILE A 111 0.69 14.30 8.89
N VAL A 112 0.89 15.25 9.79
CA VAL A 112 1.25 15.03 11.19
C VAL A 112 0.11 15.58 12.05
N GLN A 113 -0.60 14.73 12.77
CA GLN A 113 -1.65 15.14 13.71
C GLN A 113 -1.25 14.77 15.12
N SER A 114 -1.37 15.71 16.05
CA SER A 114 -1.09 15.44 17.46
C SER A 114 -2.09 16.11 18.37
N SER A 115 -2.62 15.35 19.32
CA SER A 115 -3.32 15.85 20.50
C SER A 115 -2.54 15.59 21.79
N ALA A 116 -1.42 14.87 21.70
CA ALA A 116 -0.68 14.36 22.85
C ALA A 116 -0.09 15.45 23.74
N SER A 117 0.11 16.67 23.23
CA SER A 117 0.61 17.78 24.02
C SER A 117 -0.45 18.39 24.96
N ASP A 118 -1.74 18.08 24.78
CA ASP A 118 -2.81 18.64 25.62
C ASP A 118 -3.00 17.86 26.94
N PRO A 119 -2.79 18.49 28.11
CA PRO A 119 -3.07 17.85 29.40
C PRO A 119 -4.57 17.56 29.64
N LEU A 120 -5.47 18.23 28.91
CA LEU A 120 -6.91 18.06 29.01
C LEU A 120 -7.47 17.01 28.03
N GLU A 121 -6.62 16.33 27.27
CA GLU A 121 -7.03 15.34 26.30
C GLU A 121 -7.93 14.25 26.91
N THR A 122 -8.97 13.89 26.16
CA THR A 122 -9.94 12.86 26.54
C THR A 122 -10.10 11.83 25.42
N VAL A 123 -10.84 10.76 25.70
CA VAL A 123 -11.24 9.75 24.70
C VAL A 123 -12.07 10.30 23.55
N SER A 124 -12.61 11.53 23.68
CA SER A 124 -13.36 12.21 22.62
C SER A 124 -12.48 12.99 21.63
N THR A 125 -11.18 13.11 21.93
CA THR A 125 -10.22 13.70 21.00
C THR A 125 -9.97 12.74 19.83
N MET A 126 -9.83 13.28 18.62
CA MET A 126 -9.71 12.47 17.41
C MET A 126 -8.71 13.07 16.42
N ASN A 127 -7.83 12.21 15.91
CA ASN A 127 -7.04 12.47 14.72
C ASN A 127 -7.58 11.59 13.58
N SER A 128 -7.98 12.21 12.47
CA SER A 128 -8.52 11.54 11.30
C SER A 128 -7.81 12.01 10.05
N ALA A 129 -7.23 11.09 9.28
CA ALA A 129 -6.55 11.40 8.03
C ALA A 129 -6.98 10.45 6.93
N THR A 130 -7.40 11.01 5.80
CA THR A 130 -7.75 10.31 4.58
C THR A 130 -6.86 10.81 3.46
N CYS A 131 -6.14 9.90 2.80
CA CYS A 131 -5.41 10.15 1.57
C CYS A 131 -6.07 9.32 0.47
N SER A 132 -6.80 9.96 -0.44
CA SER A 132 -7.56 9.24 -1.47
C SER A 132 -7.27 9.80 -2.85
N VAL A 133 -6.97 8.91 -3.80
CA VAL A 133 -6.80 9.27 -5.21
C VAL A 133 -7.61 8.33 -6.10
N ASP A 134 -8.41 8.91 -7.00
CA ASP A 134 -9.08 8.19 -8.09
C ASP A 134 -8.45 8.63 -9.40
N ILE A 135 -7.91 7.70 -10.17
CA ILE A 135 -7.19 7.93 -11.42
C ILE A 135 -7.98 7.28 -12.56
N TYR A 136 -8.24 8.03 -13.62
CA TYR A 136 -8.94 7.55 -14.81
C TYR A 136 -8.00 7.61 -16.01
N ASP A 137 -7.97 6.53 -16.79
CA ASP A 137 -7.30 6.46 -18.10
C ASP A 137 -5.82 6.89 -18.09
N GLY A 138 -5.01 6.21 -17.27
CA GLY A 138 -3.56 6.40 -17.24
C GLY A 138 -2.89 5.62 -16.10
N PRO A 139 -1.54 5.60 -16.04
CA PRO A 139 -0.83 5.01 -14.93
C PRO A 139 -1.05 5.82 -13.66
N GLY A 140 -1.20 5.14 -12.54
CA GLY A 140 -1.43 5.76 -11.24
C GLY A 140 -0.23 5.71 -10.31
N LYS A 141 -0.01 6.80 -9.57
CA LYS A 141 0.95 6.81 -8.46
C LYS A 141 0.33 7.53 -7.27
N SER A 142 0.44 6.94 -6.08
CA SER A 142 0.03 7.56 -4.83
C SER A 142 1.13 7.41 -3.80
N LYS A 143 1.44 8.48 -3.06
CA LYS A 143 2.35 8.43 -1.91
C LYS A 143 1.71 9.13 -0.73
N CYS A 144 1.50 8.42 0.38
CA CYS A 144 0.84 8.97 1.55
C CYS A 144 1.64 8.64 2.81
N THR A 145 2.03 9.68 3.56
CA THR A 145 2.64 9.52 4.88
C THR A 145 1.74 10.15 5.93
N ILE A 146 1.20 9.33 6.82
CA ILE A 146 0.30 9.74 7.90
C ILE A 146 0.97 9.43 9.23
N ARG A 147 1.11 10.44 10.08
CA ARG A 147 1.64 10.31 11.44
C ARG A 147 0.64 10.90 12.42
N GLN A 148 0.14 10.09 13.36
CA GLN A 148 -0.86 10.52 14.32
C GLN A 148 -0.42 10.16 15.74
N SER A 149 -0.57 11.10 16.67
CA SER A 149 -0.25 10.89 18.08
C SER A 149 -1.36 11.43 18.98
N SER A 150 -1.71 10.63 19.98
CA SER A 150 -2.66 10.98 21.03
C SER A 150 -2.15 10.45 22.37
N LYS A 151 -2.70 10.93 23.49
CA LYS A 151 -2.62 10.21 24.78
C LYS A 151 -3.86 9.33 24.92
N LYS A 152 -5.04 9.95 24.85
CA LYS A 152 -6.32 9.26 25.10
C LYS A 152 -7.23 9.19 23.89
N GLY A 153 -7.04 10.09 22.92
CA GLY A 153 -7.86 10.16 21.72
C GLY A 153 -7.58 9.01 20.74
N ASN A 154 -8.51 8.81 19.82
CA ASN A 154 -8.39 7.78 18.79
C ASN A 154 -7.67 8.32 17.55
N ASN A 155 -6.89 7.47 16.90
CA ASN A 155 -6.21 7.76 15.64
C ASN A 155 -6.82 6.92 14.52
N TYR A 156 -7.29 7.58 13.45
CA TYR A 156 -7.87 6.94 12.27
C TYR A 156 -7.14 7.40 11.01
N ALA A 157 -6.62 6.44 10.24
CA ALA A 157 -5.90 6.71 9.00
C ALA A 157 -6.43 5.82 7.88
N THR A 158 -6.75 6.41 6.73
CA THR A 158 -7.15 5.70 5.51
C THR A 158 -6.32 6.19 4.34
N VAL A 159 -5.67 5.28 3.64
CA VAL A 159 -5.05 5.51 2.35
C VAL A 159 -5.79 4.68 1.30
N ARG A 160 -6.21 5.32 0.22
CA ARG A 160 -6.90 4.66 -0.89
C ARG A 160 -6.38 5.17 -2.22
N ALA A 161 -5.84 4.28 -3.03
CA ALA A 161 -5.58 4.54 -4.43
C ALA A 161 -6.50 3.68 -5.30
N ARG A 162 -7.25 4.31 -6.22
CA ARG A 162 -8.00 3.60 -7.25
C ARG A 162 -7.58 4.05 -8.63
N VAL A 163 -7.28 3.10 -9.50
CA VAL A 163 -6.93 3.37 -10.90
C VAL A 163 -7.89 2.61 -11.79
N THR A 164 -8.66 3.33 -12.60
CA THR A 164 -9.59 2.76 -13.57
C THR A 164 -9.14 3.10 -14.97
N GLN A 165 -8.90 2.11 -15.81
CA GLN A 165 -8.56 2.31 -17.21
C GLN A 165 -9.61 1.66 -18.11
N ARG A 166 -10.11 2.43 -19.07
CA ARG A 166 -11.09 1.99 -20.07
C ARG A 166 -10.54 2.06 -21.49
N SER A 167 -9.35 2.63 -21.67
CA SER A 167 -8.71 2.82 -22.98
C SER A 167 -7.18 2.67 -22.90
N GLY A 168 -6.55 2.32 -24.02
CA GLY A 168 -5.11 2.05 -24.11
C GLY A 168 -4.78 0.55 -24.14
N THR A 169 -3.50 0.22 -23.97
CA THR A 169 -2.98 -1.16 -24.03
C THR A 169 -2.23 -1.58 -22.76
N SER A 170 -1.90 -0.64 -21.87
CA SER A 170 -1.18 -0.92 -20.63
C SER A 170 -1.71 -0.08 -19.47
N GLN A 171 -1.90 -0.72 -18.31
CA GLN A 171 -2.16 -0.07 -17.03
C GLN A 171 -1.01 -0.35 -16.07
N GLY A 172 -0.65 0.67 -15.28
CA GLY A 172 0.24 0.53 -14.15
C GLY A 172 -0.32 1.29 -12.96
N ALA A 173 -0.19 0.77 -11.74
CA ALA A 173 -0.22 1.66 -10.59
C ALA A 173 0.76 1.29 -9.49
N THR A 174 1.17 2.30 -8.75
CA THR A 174 2.01 2.18 -7.57
C THR A 174 1.38 2.94 -6.42
N GLU A 175 1.19 2.28 -5.28
CA GLU A 175 0.85 2.91 -4.01
C GLU A 175 1.99 2.71 -3.03
N ASP A 176 2.42 3.81 -2.40
CA ASP A 176 3.34 3.83 -1.28
C ASP A 176 2.65 4.51 -0.09
N ALA A 177 2.41 3.75 0.97
CA ALA A 177 1.66 4.21 2.13
C ALA A 177 2.39 3.89 3.42
N GLN A 178 2.68 4.93 4.20
CA GLN A 178 3.24 4.81 5.54
C GLN A 178 2.29 5.42 6.57
N ILE A 179 1.85 4.62 7.53
CA ILE A 179 0.99 5.04 8.64
C ILE A 179 1.72 4.74 9.96
N THR A 180 1.94 5.78 10.76
CA THR A 180 2.43 5.65 12.13
C THR A 180 1.41 6.24 13.09
N GLN A 181 0.91 5.44 14.04
CA GLN A 181 -0.09 5.88 15.02
C GLN A 181 0.37 5.53 16.44
N MET A 182 0.24 6.48 17.35
CA MET A 182 0.58 6.30 18.76
C MET A 182 -0.51 6.80 19.68
N SER A 183 -0.80 6.04 20.72
CA SER A 183 -1.73 6.40 21.79
C SER A 183 -1.27 5.82 23.14
N ASP A 184 -1.64 6.43 24.26
CA ASP A 184 -1.49 5.78 25.58
C ASP A 184 -2.68 4.86 25.83
N THR A 185 -3.90 5.36 25.66
CA THR A 185 -5.13 4.59 25.96
C THR A 185 -6.16 4.58 24.82
N GLY A 186 -6.01 5.44 23.81
CA GLY A 186 -6.91 5.47 22.66
C GLY A 186 -6.62 4.37 21.65
N SER A 187 -7.54 4.09 20.74
CA SER A 187 -7.33 3.06 19.70
C SER A 187 -6.67 3.64 18.44
N ASN A 188 -5.92 2.80 17.74
CA ASN A 188 -5.30 3.10 16.45
C ASN A 188 -5.95 2.25 15.36
N THR A 189 -6.39 2.88 14.28
CA THR A 189 -6.99 2.18 13.13
C THR A 189 -6.36 2.68 11.83
N ALA A 190 -5.83 1.75 11.04
CA ALA A 190 -5.18 2.00 9.77
C ALA A 190 -5.84 1.17 8.66
N ARG A 191 -6.14 1.79 7.53
CA ARG A 191 -6.61 1.10 6.31
C ARG A 191 -5.80 1.58 5.11
N ILE A 192 -5.27 0.65 4.33
CA ILE A 192 -4.52 0.94 3.10
C ILE A 192 -5.12 0.08 2.00
N ALA A 193 -5.58 0.70 0.91
CA ALA A 193 -6.25 -0.01 -0.17
C ALA A 193 -5.82 0.50 -1.54
N LEU A 194 -5.13 -0.36 -2.31
CA LEU A 194 -4.89 -0.17 -3.73
C LEU A 194 -5.92 -0.99 -4.52
N THR A 195 -6.65 -0.33 -5.42
CA THR A 195 -7.53 -0.99 -6.38
C THR A 195 -7.16 -0.58 -7.80
N ILE A 196 -6.77 -1.55 -8.63
CA ILE A 196 -6.61 -1.34 -10.06
C ILE A 196 -7.68 -2.10 -10.81
N GLU A 197 -8.36 -1.40 -11.71
CA GLU A 197 -9.39 -1.94 -12.59
C GLU A 197 -9.06 -1.58 -14.04
N GLN A 198 -8.90 -2.60 -14.88
CA GLN A 198 -8.80 -2.47 -16.33
C GLN A 198 -10.00 -3.16 -16.96
N SER A 199 -10.73 -2.46 -17.83
CA SER A 199 -11.78 -3.04 -18.65
C SER A 199 -11.61 -2.57 -20.09
N MET A 200 -11.19 -3.45 -20.98
CA MET A 200 -10.87 -3.07 -22.37
C MET A 200 -11.35 -4.11 -23.37
N SER A 201 -11.82 -3.65 -24.52
CA SER A 201 -12.06 -4.48 -25.69
C SER A 201 -11.30 -3.90 -26.87
N VAL A 202 -10.45 -4.69 -27.51
CA VAL A 202 -9.62 -4.28 -28.64
C VAL A 202 -9.93 -5.13 -29.86
N GLY A 203 -9.98 -4.51 -31.04
CA GLY A 203 -10.24 -5.19 -32.30
C GLY A 203 -9.42 -4.60 -33.44
N GLY A 204 -8.98 -5.43 -34.39
CA GLY A 204 -8.20 -4.96 -35.53
C GLY A 204 -7.38 -6.06 -36.21
N ASN A 205 -6.58 -5.66 -37.19
CA ASN A 205 -5.62 -6.56 -37.87
C ASN A 205 -4.24 -6.59 -37.20
N ASP A 206 -4.04 -5.79 -36.16
CA ASP A 206 -2.77 -5.70 -35.43
C ASP A 206 -2.72 -6.75 -34.30
N ASP A 207 -1.55 -6.96 -33.69
CA ASP A 207 -1.36 -7.83 -32.52
C ASP A 207 -1.85 -7.11 -31.24
N PRO A 208 -3.07 -7.37 -30.73
CA PRO A 208 -3.52 -6.72 -29.51
C PRO A 208 -2.69 -7.21 -28.32
N THR A 209 -2.02 -6.27 -27.67
CA THR A 209 -1.34 -6.50 -26.39
C THR A 209 -2.06 -5.72 -25.30
N GLN A 210 -2.45 -6.41 -24.24
CA GLN A 210 -3.12 -5.83 -23.07
C GLN A 210 -2.35 -6.23 -21.82
N THR A 211 -1.93 -5.25 -21.03
CA THR A 211 -1.17 -5.48 -19.80
C THR A 211 -1.72 -4.67 -18.62
N GLN A 212 -1.75 -5.28 -17.43
CA GLN A 212 -1.97 -4.59 -16.16
C GLN A 212 -0.89 -4.99 -15.18
N ASN A 213 -0.30 -4.01 -14.48
CA ASN A 213 0.61 -4.26 -13.37
C ASN A 213 0.26 -3.35 -12.19
N ALA A 214 0.24 -3.91 -10.97
CA ALA A 214 0.07 -3.13 -9.75
C ALA A 214 1.21 -3.41 -8.75
N ARG A 215 1.55 -2.38 -7.98
CA ARG A 215 2.49 -2.48 -6.87
C ARG A 215 1.96 -1.71 -5.66
N GLN A 216 1.84 -2.37 -4.51
CA GLN A 216 1.54 -1.72 -3.23
C GLN A 216 2.72 -1.94 -2.27
N THR A 217 3.26 -0.85 -1.74
CA THR A 217 4.13 -0.87 -0.56
C THR A 217 3.37 -0.23 0.60
N ALA A 218 3.23 -0.98 1.69
CA ALA A 218 2.48 -0.55 2.86
C ALA A 218 3.32 -0.76 4.12
N GLN A 219 3.43 0.29 4.94
CA GLN A 219 4.00 0.22 6.28
C GLN A 219 2.99 0.75 7.30
N VAL A 220 2.71 -0.07 8.31
CA VAL A 220 1.84 0.31 9.43
C VAL A 220 2.57 0.07 10.74
N ASP A 221 2.83 1.13 11.50
CA ASP A 221 3.38 1.06 12.85
C ASP A 221 2.36 1.64 13.83
N GLN A 222 1.79 0.79 14.69
CA GLN A 222 0.80 1.19 15.69
C GLN A 222 1.28 0.83 17.08
N THR A 223 1.27 1.80 17.99
CA THR A 223 1.59 1.59 19.40
C THR A 223 0.48 2.13 20.27
N SER A 224 0.00 1.30 21.20
CA SER A 224 -0.91 1.71 22.25
C SER A 224 -0.45 1.22 23.61
N GLY A 225 -0.71 1.96 24.69
CA GLY A 225 -0.63 1.41 26.04
C GLY A 225 -1.76 0.42 26.28
N SER A 226 -3.01 0.88 26.25
CA SER A 226 -4.19 0.04 26.55
C SER A 226 -5.27 0.00 25.48
N GLY A 227 -5.14 0.76 24.41
CA GLY A 227 -6.09 0.77 23.29
C GLY A 227 -5.81 -0.34 22.28
N ASP A 228 -6.80 -0.58 21.42
CA ASP A 228 -6.70 -1.58 20.36
C ASP A 228 -5.93 -1.00 19.16
N ASN A 229 -5.13 -1.84 18.49
CA ASN A 229 -4.52 -1.55 17.21
C ASN A 229 -5.17 -2.43 16.13
N SER A 230 -5.64 -1.80 15.06
CA SER A 230 -6.25 -2.49 13.93
C SER A 230 -5.66 -1.99 12.62
N SER A 231 -5.26 -2.92 11.75
CA SER A 231 -4.78 -2.64 10.40
C SER A 231 -5.47 -3.53 9.37
N ASP A 232 -5.76 -2.94 8.21
CA ASP A 232 -6.27 -3.65 7.04
C ASP A 232 -5.54 -3.14 5.80
N VAL A 233 -4.76 -4.00 5.17
CA VAL A 233 -3.97 -3.70 3.98
C VAL A 233 -4.48 -4.57 2.85
N GLN A 234 -5.02 -3.95 1.81
CA GLN A 234 -5.64 -4.65 0.70
C GLN A 234 -5.07 -4.16 -0.63
N GLU A 235 -4.71 -5.10 -1.50
CA GLU A 235 -4.46 -4.86 -2.90
C GLU A 235 -5.45 -5.69 -3.72
N VAL A 236 -6.19 -5.02 -4.60
CA VAL A 236 -7.13 -5.65 -5.53
C VAL A 236 -6.78 -5.27 -6.95
N GLN A 237 -6.59 -6.28 -7.79
CA GLN A 237 -6.35 -6.14 -9.20
C GLN A 237 -7.43 -6.86 -9.98
N LEU A 238 -8.15 -6.10 -10.82
CA LEU A 238 -9.18 -6.63 -11.69
C LEU A 238 -8.86 -6.26 -13.13
N GLN A 239 -8.69 -7.27 -13.98
CA GLN A 239 -8.52 -7.10 -15.42
C GLN A 239 -9.64 -7.86 -16.12
N THR A 240 -10.43 -7.14 -16.90
CA THR A 240 -11.42 -7.71 -17.82
C THR A 240 -11.05 -7.29 -19.24
N GLU A 241 -10.76 -8.26 -20.10
CA GLU A 241 -10.17 -7.99 -21.40
C GLU A 241 -10.82 -8.81 -22.52
N GLY A 242 -11.21 -8.11 -23.58
CA GLY A 242 -11.73 -8.65 -24.82
C GLY A 242 -10.78 -8.34 -25.97
N ALA A 243 -10.51 -9.31 -26.84
CA ALA A 243 -9.72 -9.10 -28.04
C ALA A 243 -10.29 -9.88 -29.22
N THR A 244 -10.43 -9.23 -30.38
CA THR A 244 -10.75 -9.88 -31.66
C THR A 244 -9.67 -9.51 -32.68
N SER A 245 -8.89 -10.48 -33.16
CA SER A 245 -7.84 -10.22 -34.14
C SER A 245 -7.66 -11.39 -35.10
N SER A 246 -7.03 -11.11 -36.25
CA SER A 246 -6.48 -12.13 -37.15
C SER A 246 -4.99 -12.40 -36.87
N ALA A 247 -4.37 -11.58 -36.02
CA ALA A 247 -2.99 -11.65 -35.57
C ALA A 247 -2.94 -12.08 -34.08
N ASN A 248 -1.74 -12.33 -33.55
CA ASN A 248 -1.58 -12.95 -32.22
C ASN A 248 -2.11 -12.04 -31.10
N ILE A 249 -2.76 -12.65 -30.11
CA ILE A 249 -3.33 -11.94 -28.96
C ILE A 249 -2.44 -12.20 -27.74
N THR A 250 -2.00 -11.14 -27.07
CA THR A 250 -1.23 -11.23 -25.81
C THR A 250 -1.93 -10.48 -24.69
N GLN A 251 -2.21 -11.18 -23.60
CA GLN A 251 -2.94 -10.66 -22.45
C GLN A 251 -2.23 -11.04 -21.15
N GLY A 252 -1.75 -10.03 -20.42
CA GLY A 252 -0.91 -10.22 -19.24
C GLY A 252 -1.39 -9.42 -18.04
N GLN A 253 -1.42 -10.05 -16.87
CA GLN A 253 -1.60 -9.38 -15.58
C GLN A 253 -0.38 -9.69 -14.71
N ASN A 254 0.32 -8.68 -14.17
CA ASN A 254 1.48 -8.86 -13.27
C ASN A 254 2.64 -9.69 -13.84
N THR A 255 2.80 -9.68 -15.15
CA THR A 255 3.85 -10.46 -15.82
C THR A 255 5.21 -9.75 -15.84
N ASP A 256 5.28 -8.51 -15.33
CA ASP A 256 6.51 -7.73 -15.30
C ASP A 256 7.48 -8.23 -14.22
N THR A 257 8.49 -8.99 -14.66
CA THR A 257 9.57 -9.54 -13.84
C THR A 257 10.58 -8.50 -13.34
N THR A 258 10.53 -7.25 -13.81
CA THR A 258 11.46 -6.20 -13.38
C THR A 258 10.96 -5.41 -12.17
N LEU A 259 9.66 -5.49 -11.88
CA LEU A 259 9.02 -4.65 -10.86
C LEU A 259 8.89 -5.33 -9.48
N GLY A 260 9.31 -6.59 -9.32
CA GLY A 260 9.32 -7.30 -8.04
C GLY A 260 7.93 -7.79 -7.57
N ARG A 261 7.70 -7.76 -6.25
CA ARG A 261 6.46 -8.23 -5.59
C ARG A 261 5.29 -7.29 -5.83
N ASN A 262 4.07 -7.82 -5.92
CA ASN A 262 2.84 -7.04 -6.09
C ASN A 262 2.52 -6.26 -4.82
N GLN A 263 2.38 -7.00 -3.73
CA GLN A 263 2.14 -6.41 -2.43
C GLN A 263 3.37 -6.62 -1.56
N GLN A 264 3.85 -5.55 -0.92
CA GLN A 264 4.85 -5.58 0.13
C GLN A 264 4.31 -4.85 1.34
N ALA A 265 3.96 -5.59 2.38
CA ALA A 265 3.40 -5.02 3.60
C ALA A 265 4.24 -5.36 4.83
N THR A 266 4.59 -4.35 5.62
CA THR A 266 5.18 -4.50 6.95
C THR A 266 4.28 -3.87 7.99
N ILE A 267 3.83 -4.68 8.94
CA ILE A 267 2.89 -4.26 9.97
C ILE A 267 3.51 -4.56 11.34
N ASN A 268 3.72 -3.53 12.15
CA ASN A 268 4.15 -3.67 13.53
C ASN A 268 3.07 -3.08 14.45
N GLN A 269 2.51 -3.91 15.32
CA GLN A 269 1.52 -3.48 16.30
C GLN A 269 1.99 -3.83 17.70
N THR A 270 2.01 -2.86 18.60
CA THR A 270 2.35 -3.06 20.00
C THR A 270 1.22 -2.54 20.88
N SER A 271 0.70 -3.39 21.77
CA SER A 271 -0.25 -2.96 22.80
C SER A 271 0.10 -3.59 24.15
N THR A 272 0.01 -2.85 25.27
CA THR A 272 0.28 -3.45 26.59
C THR A 272 -0.91 -4.28 27.08
N SER A 273 -2.14 -3.82 26.83
CA SER A 273 -3.36 -4.51 27.27
C SER A 273 -4.55 -4.43 26.31
N GLY A 274 -4.40 -3.85 25.12
CA GLY A 274 -5.42 -3.85 24.07
C GLY A 274 -5.14 -4.89 22.99
N HIS A 275 -6.12 -5.11 22.10
CA HIS A 275 -6.05 -6.12 21.05
C HIS A 275 -5.23 -5.63 19.87
N ASN A 276 -4.51 -6.54 19.23
CA ASN A 276 -3.86 -6.29 17.95
C ASN A 276 -4.54 -7.15 16.88
N SER A 277 -5.05 -6.51 15.83
CA SER A 277 -5.65 -7.17 14.68
C SER A 277 -5.05 -6.63 13.40
N SER A 278 -4.66 -7.53 12.51
CA SER A 278 -4.12 -7.19 11.20
C SER A 278 -4.69 -8.10 10.13
N ASN A 279 -5.16 -7.51 9.05
CA ASN A 279 -5.54 -8.20 7.83
C ASN A 279 -4.66 -7.72 6.67
N LEU A 280 -4.13 -8.66 5.90
CA LEU A 280 -3.38 -8.41 4.68
C LEU A 280 -3.99 -9.25 3.56
N GLN A 281 -4.51 -8.60 2.54
CA GLN A 281 -5.19 -9.27 1.44
C GLN A 281 -4.61 -8.83 0.09
N HIS A 282 -4.35 -9.80 -0.75
CA HIS A 282 -4.01 -9.63 -2.16
C HIS A 282 -5.03 -10.38 -2.99
N GLN A 283 -5.72 -9.70 -3.91
CA GLN A 283 -6.67 -10.34 -4.80
C GLN A 283 -6.35 -9.98 -6.23
N ILE A 284 -6.14 -11.00 -7.07
CA ILE A 284 -5.86 -10.84 -8.49
C ILE A 284 -6.96 -11.58 -9.27
N THR A 285 -7.71 -10.85 -10.09
CA THR A 285 -8.73 -11.43 -10.96
C THR A 285 -8.48 -11.02 -12.41
N GLN A 286 -8.39 -12.02 -13.27
CA GLN A 286 -8.28 -11.86 -14.73
C GLN A 286 -9.45 -12.57 -15.42
N ARG A 287 -10.18 -11.83 -16.24
CA ARG A 287 -11.26 -12.35 -17.09
C ARG A 287 -10.99 -12.00 -18.54
N GLN A 288 -10.91 -13.02 -19.38
CA GLN A 288 -10.39 -12.87 -20.73
C GLN A 288 -11.34 -13.49 -21.75
N GLN A 289 -11.59 -12.77 -22.84
CA GLN A 289 -12.27 -13.25 -24.03
C GLN A 289 -11.40 -12.93 -25.25
N ALA A 290 -11.05 -13.95 -26.03
CA ALA A 290 -10.21 -13.78 -27.19
C ALA A 290 -10.78 -14.53 -28.40
N GLU A 291 -11.17 -13.80 -29.44
CA GLU A 291 -11.69 -14.34 -30.69
C GLU A 291 -10.61 -14.26 -31.76
N CYS A 292 -9.99 -15.41 -32.06
CA CYS A 292 -8.98 -15.49 -33.10
C CYS A 292 -8.88 -16.91 -33.69
N PRO A 293 -9.53 -17.19 -34.83
CA PRO A 293 -9.61 -18.56 -35.37
C PRO A 293 -8.28 -19.11 -35.91
N ILE A 294 -7.31 -18.26 -36.24
CA ILE A 294 -6.07 -18.66 -36.95
C ILE A 294 -4.78 -18.22 -36.26
N CYS A 295 -4.85 -17.66 -35.05
CA CYS A 295 -3.66 -17.17 -34.34
C CYS A 295 -3.49 -17.81 -32.96
N THR A 296 -2.40 -17.41 -32.30
CA THR A 296 -2.08 -17.83 -30.94
C THR A 296 -2.61 -16.80 -29.93
N VAL A 297 -3.22 -17.31 -28.86
CA VAL A 297 -3.67 -16.53 -27.71
C VAL A 297 -2.77 -16.86 -26.53
N ASN A 298 -1.93 -15.89 -26.14
CA ASN A 298 -1.00 -15.97 -25.02
C ASN A 298 -1.59 -15.27 -23.80
N GLN A 299 -1.83 -16.03 -22.73
CA GLN A 299 -2.41 -15.52 -21.50
C GLN A 299 -1.53 -15.84 -20.30
N ALA A 300 -1.19 -14.80 -19.53
CA ALA A 300 -0.34 -14.94 -18.37
C ALA A 300 -0.83 -14.10 -17.18
N GLN A 301 -0.79 -14.71 -16.00
CA GLN A 301 -1.06 -14.06 -14.72
C GLN A 301 0.13 -14.25 -13.78
N GLY A 302 0.63 -13.14 -13.25
CA GLY A 302 1.73 -13.05 -12.30
C GLY A 302 3.10 -13.39 -12.88
N SER A 303 4.10 -13.45 -12.00
CA SER A 303 5.49 -13.74 -12.37
C SER A 303 6.27 -14.44 -11.24
N GLY A 304 7.39 -15.08 -11.57
CA GLY A 304 8.23 -15.79 -10.58
C GLY A 304 8.85 -14.89 -9.50
N VAL A 305 8.78 -13.57 -9.64
CA VAL A 305 9.21 -12.58 -8.63
C VAL A 305 8.04 -11.73 -8.10
N GLY A 306 6.81 -12.01 -8.55
CA GLY A 306 5.56 -11.31 -8.23
C GLY A 306 4.91 -11.78 -6.93
N GLY A 307 3.59 -11.69 -6.81
CA GLY A 307 2.85 -12.17 -5.63
C GLY A 307 2.97 -11.28 -4.40
N GLN A 308 2.51 -11.80 -3.25
CA GLN A 308 2.45 -11.09 -1.97
C GLN A 308 3.67 -11.38 -1.08
N HIS A 309 4.24 -10.33 -0.48
CA HIS A 309 5.16 -10.40 0.65
C HIS A 309 4.59 -9.62 1.85
N GLY A 310 4.44 -10.30 2.98
CA GLY A 310 3.83 -9.73 4.17
C GLY A 310 4.56 -10.14 5.45
N THR A 311 4.94 -9.15 6.25
CA THR A 311 5.43 -9.36 7.62
C THR A 311 4.48 -8.68 8.60
N VAL A 312 3.90 -9.46 9.52
CA VAL A 312 3.07 -8.94 10.61
C VAL A 312 3.75 -9.28 11.92
N THR A 313 4.22 -8.26 12.64
CA THR A 313 4.78 -8.38 13.98
C THR A 313 3.82 -7.78 14.99
N GLN A 314 3.28 -8.62 15.86
CA GLN A 314 2.36 -8.19 16.91
C GLN A 314 2.98 -8.49 18.27
N THR A 315 3.11 -7.46 19.10
CA THR A 315 3.64 -7.56 20.47
C THR A 315 2.55 -7.18 21.46
N THR A 316 2.25 -8.06 22.41
CA THR A 316 1.34 -7.77 23.52
C THR A 316 2.04 -7.85 24.88
N GLY A 317 1.59 -7.02 25.84
CA GLY A 317 2.06 -7.09 27.22
C GLY A 317 1.65 -8.39 27.93
N PRO A 318 1.96 -8.54 29.24
CA PRO A 318 1.69 -9.78 29.99
C PRO A 318 0.20 -10.07 30.21
N VAL A 319 -0.70 -9.18 29.76
CA VAL A 319 -2.14 -9.32 29.92
C VAL A 319 -2.72 -10.05 28.71
N THR A 320 -3.36 -11.18 28.99
CA THR A 320 -4.18 -12.05 28.14
C THR A 320 -4.91 -11.33 26.99
N MET A 321 -4.51 -11.54 25.72
CA MET A 321 -5.12 -10.90 24.55
C MET A 321 -5.13 -11.81 23.30
N THR A 322 -6.09 -11.55 22.39
CA THR A 322 -6.24 -12.22 21.08
C THR A 322 -5.54 -11.41 20.00
N THR A 323 -4.66 -12.07 19.28
CA THR A 323 -3.92 -11.48 18.18
C THR A 323 -4.30 -12.21 16.89
N ILE A 324 -4.83 -11.48 15.90
CA ILE A 324 -5.25 -12.03 14.60
C ILE A 324 -4.38 -11.44 13.51
N ALA A 325 -3.71 -12.31 12.77
CA ALA A 325 -3.09 -11.99 11.48
C ALA A 325 -3.77 -12.86 10.42
N ALA A 326 -4.35 -12.25 9.40
CA ALA A 326 -4.88 -12.95 8.24
C ALA A 326 -4.11 -12.53 6.99
N LEU A 327 -3.61 -13.50 6.23
CA LEU A 327 -3.05 -13.31 4.90
C LEU A 327 -3.90 -14.10 3.89
N ASN A 328 -4.47 -13.41 2.90
CA ASN A 328 -5.25 -14.06 1.85
C ASN A 328 -4.73 -13.66 0.47
N GLU A 329 -4.40 -14.65 -0.35
CA GLU A 329 -4.15 -14.48 -1.78
C GLU A 329 -5.17 -15.29 -2.59
N ASP A 330 -6.02 -14.61 -3.37
CA ASP A 330 -7.02 -15.22 -4.24
C ASP A 330 -6.76 -14.84 -5.70
N GLN A 331 -6.62 -15.86 -6.53
CA GLN A 331 -6.31 -15.73 -7.94
C GLN A 331 -7.34 -16.45 -8.80
N GLN A 332 -7.97 -15.70 -9.69
CA GLN A 332 -8.90 -16.26 -10.65
C GLN A 332 -8.51 -15.89 -12.07
N GLN A 333 -8.40 -16.91 -12.93
CA GLN A 333 -8.25 -16.74 -14.38
C GLN A 333 -9.38 -17.45 -15.13
N ASP A 334 -10.19 -16.68 -15.85
CA ASP A 334 -11.25 -17.19 -16.72
C ASP A 334 -10.94 -16.85 -18.19
N ALA A 335 -10.98 -17.83 -19.09
CA ALA A 335 -10.70 -17.63 -20.52
C ALA A 335 -11.74 -18.30 -21.44
N SER A 336 -12.01 -17.68 -22.60
CA SER A 336 -12.74 -18.27 -23.74
C SER A 336 -12.01 -17.93 -25.04
N THR A 337 -11.69 -18.94 -25.86
CA THR A 337 -10.99 -18.74 -27.14
C THR A 337 -11.37 -19.71 -28.25
N SER A 338 -11.27 -19.26 -29.50
CA SER A 338 -11.41 -20.04 -30.74
C SER A 338 -10.07 -20.41 -31.41
N GLY A 339 -8.94 -19.94 -30.86
CA GLY A 339 -7.58 -20.13 -31.40
C GLY A 339 -6.72 -21.12 -30.61
N THR A 340 -5.42 -21.21 -30.95
CA THR A 340 -4.47 -22.00 -30.17
C THR A 340 -4.14 -21.28 -28.87
N TRP A 341 -4.29 -21.97 -27.73
CA TRP A 341 -4.20 -21.35 -26.41
C TRP A 341 -2.91 -21.73 -25.67
N ILE A 342 -2.15 -20.72 -25.22
CA ILE A 342 -0.97 -20.87 -24.36
C ILE A 342 -1.20 -20.12 -23.05
N ARG A 343 -1.00 -20.81 -21.92
CA ARG A 343 -1.31 -20.28 -20.58
C ARG A 343 -0.17 -20.48 -19.58
N SER A 344 0.06 -19.47 -18.74
CA SER A 344 0.91 -19.58 -17.55
C SER A 344 0.34 -18.79 -16.36
N GLN A 345 0.49 -19.31 -15.14
CA GLN A 345 0.15 -18.62 -13.91
C GLN A 345 1.31 -18.82 -12.91
N PHE A 346 1.82 -17.72 -12.36
CA PHE A 346 2.93 -17.70 -11.40
C PHE A 346 2.62 -16.67 -10.32
N ASP A 347 2.67 -17.00 -9.03
CA ASP A 347 2.75 -15.97 -7.99
C ASP A 347 3.26 -16.60 -6.69
N PRO A 348 4.58 -16.51 -6.42
CA PRO A 348 5.12 -16.97 -5.16
C PRO A 348 4.62 -16.06 -4.03
N GLN A 349 4.19 -16.65 -2.92
CA GLN A 349 3.97 -15.92 -1.67
C GLN A 349 5.17 -16.12 -0.74
N ASP A 350 5.73 -15.03 -0.23
CA ASP A 350 6.70 -15.07 0.86
C ASP A 350 6.05 -14.47 2.10
N CYS A 351 5.53 -15.31 2.99
CA CYS A 351 4.92 -14.87 4.25
C CYS A 351 5.72 -15.33 5.46
N CYS A 352 5.64 -14.55 6.55
CA CYS A 352 5.81 -15.00 7.95
C CYS A 352 5.16 -13.95 8.88
N GLY A 353 4.22 -14.37 9.72
CA GLY A 353 3.73 -13.56 10.85
C GLY A 353 4.47 -13.94 12.13
N GLN A 354 4.99 -12.96 12.87
CA GLN A 354 5.61 -13.16 14.17
C GLN A 354 4.72 -12.57 15.27
N GLN A 355 4.18 -13.42 16.13
CA GLN A 355 3.37 -12.98 17.27
C GLN A 355 4.15 -13.24 18.56
N ASN A 356 4.48 -12.17 19.28
CA ASN A 356 5.23 -12.19 20.53
C ASN A 356 4.32 -11.78 21.70
N GLY A 357 4.00 -12.72 22.59
CA GLY A 357 3.03 -12.52 23.68
C GLY A 357 1.62 -13.00 23.34
N GLY A 358 0.66 -12.80 24.25
CA GLY A 358 -0.74 -13.20 24.07
C GLY A 358 -1.08 -14.61 24.61
N THR A 359 -2.24 -15.14 24.24
CA THR A 359 -2.75 -16.44 24.74
C THR A 359 -2.80 -17.53 23.67
N ALA A 360 -3.24 -18.74 24.05
CA ALA A 360 -3.58 -19.85 23.14
C ALA A 360 -4.66 -19.54 22.08
N GLN A 361 -5.27 -18.35 22.07
CA GLN A 361 -6.22 -17.88 21.05
C GLN A 361 -5.58 -17.01 19.96
N ASN A 362 -4.26 -16.82 19.99
CA ASN A 362 -3.54 -16.21 18.88
C ASN A 362 -3.80 -17.00 17.59
N MET A 363 -4.22 -16.30 16.54
CA MET A 363 -4.48 -16.89 15.23
C MET A 363 -3.60 -16.19 14.19
N ASN A 364 -2.85 -17.00 13.45
CA ASN A 364 -2.23 -16.60 12.21
C ASN A 364 -2.83 -17.50 11.12
N ASP A 365 -3.71 -16.93 10.30
CA ASP A 365 -4.43 -17.62 9.25
C ASP A 365 -3.85 -17.21 7.90
N VAL A 366 -3.27 -18.18 7.19
CA VAL A 366 -2.76 -17.99 5.83
C VAL A 366 -3.62 -18.82 4.89
N LYS A 367 -4.38 -18.13 4.03
CA LYS A 367 -5.26 -18.74 3.03
C LYS A 367 -4.75 -18.44 1.64
N LEU A 368 -4.67 -19.50 0.84
CA LEU A 368 -4.25 -19.46 -0.55
C LEU A 368 -5.32 -20.10 -1.42
N GLY A 369 -5.80 -19.35 -2.42
CA GLY A 369 -6.77 -19.81 -3.41
C GLY A 369 -6.29 -19.49 -4.81
N ALA A 370 -6.18 -20.50 -5.66
CA ALA A 370 -6.01 -20.32 -7.10
C ALA A 370 -7.08 -21.13 -7.83
N SER A 371 -7.84 -20.47 -8.71
CA SER A 371 -8.87 -21.09 -9.54
C SER A 371 -8.68 -20.68 -10.99
N GLN A 372 -8.79 -21.66 -11.88
CA GLN A 372 -8.71 -21.45 -13.31
C GLN A 372 -9.91 -22.12 -13.97
N ARG A 373 -10.62 -21.40 -14.84
CA ARG A 373 -11.77 -21.94 -15.58
C ARG A 373 -11.64 -21.63 -17.07
N ASN A 374 -11.79 -22.67 -17.90
CA ASN A 374 -12.04 -22.49 -19.32
C ASN A 374 -13.56 -22.44 -19.54
N MET A 375 -14.07 -21.33 -20.07
CA MET A 375 -15.49 -21.14 -20.36
C MET A 375 -15.85 -21.47 -21.83
N GLY A 376 -14.87 -21.85 -22.65
CA GLY A 376 -15.04 -22.20 -24.06
C GLY A 376 -14.99 -23.70 -24.33
N GLY A 377 -16.15 -24.26 -24.68
CA GLY A 377 -16.26 -25.53 -25.39
C GLY A 377 -16.36 -25.28 -26.89
N VAL A 378 -15.42 -25.85 -27.65
CA VAL A 378 -15.68 -26.31 -29.01
C VAL A 378 -15.13 -27.72 -29.08
N THR A 379 -16.02 -28.71 -29.00
CA THR A 379 -15.75 -30.04 -29.53
C THR A 379 -15.52 -29.88 -31.03
N HIS A 380 -14.26 -29.88 -31.48
CA HIS A 380 -13.96 -30.39 -32.81
C HIS A 380 -14.09 -31.91 -32.74
N ALA A 381 -15.31 -32.40 -32.97
CA ALA A 381 -15.44 -33.65 -33.68
C ALA A 381 -15.17 -33.29 -35.14
N ASP A 382 -14.08 -33.79 -35.71
CA ASP A 382 -14.09 -34.42 -37.03
C ASP A 382 -12.78 -35.20 -37.23
N GLN A 383 -13.00 -36.48 -37.53
CA GLN A 383 -12.13 -37.61 -37.90
C GLN A 383 -10.61 -37.46 -37.99
#